data_AF-A0A4R6YE69-F1
#
_entry.id   AF-A0A4R6YE69-F1
#
_cell.length_a   1.000
_cell.length_b   1.000
_cell.length_c   1.000
_cell.angle_alpha   90.00
_cell.angle_beta   90.00
_cell.angle_gamma   90.00
#
_symmetry.space_group_name_H-M   'P 1'
#
loop_
_entity.id
_entity.type
_entity.pdbx_description
1 polymer ?
#
loop_
_entity_poly.entity_id
_entity_poly.type
_entity_poly.pdbx_seq_one_letter_code
_entity_poly.pdbx_strand_id
1 'polypeptide(L)' 'VAPDPSAAMNWLKNRQPDKWRDKSEIDHKSSDGSMTPTRIEIVAPGHDDSTH' A
#
# COMPACT_ATOMS: atom_id res chain seq x y z
N VAL A 1 -1.13 41.34 9.10
CA VAL A 1 -1.01 39.91 9.49
C VAL A 1 -0.59 39.14 8.26
N ALA A 2 0.57 38.46 8.32
CA ALA A 2 0.98 37.57 7.25
C ALA A 2 0.11 36.30 7.28
N PRO A 3 -0.22 35.70 6.12
CA PRO A 3 -0.96 34.44 6.11
C PRO A 3 -0.15 33.37 6.85
N ASP A 4 -0.82 32.59 7.71
CA ASP A 4 -0.18 31.52 8.46
C ASP A 4 0.22 30.39 7.49
N PRO A 5 1.53 30.17 7.24
CA PRO A 5 1.99 29.15 6.30
C PRO A 5 1.65 27.73 6.79
N SER A 6 1.45 27.53 8.10
CA SER A 6 1.04 26.25 8.67
C SER A 6 -0.39 25.88 8.27
N ALA A 7 -1.32 26.82 8.38
CA ALA A 7 -2.70 26.63 7.92
C ALA A 7 -2.79 26.28 6.44
N ALA A 8 -1.99 26.94 5.59
CA ALA A 8 -1.92 26.65 4.15
C ALA A 8 -1.39 25.22 3.88
N MET A 9 -0.38 24.78 4.62
CA MET A 9 0.19 23.43 4.50
C MET A 9 -0.81 22.35 4.91
N ASN A 10 -1.50 22.52 6.04
CA ASN A 10 -2.50 21.55 6.52
C ASN A 10 -3.69 21.43 5.56
N TRP A 11 -4.07 22.55 4.93
CA TRP A 11 -5.11 22.54 3.91
C TRP A 11 -4.72 21.72 2.68
N LEU A 12 -3.48 21.85 2.21
CA LEU A 12 -2.96 21.09 1.08
C LEU A 12 -2.84 19.60 1.39
N LYS A 13 -2.41 19.23 2.60
CA LYS A 13 -2.36 17.84 3.07
C LYS A 13 -3.73 17.15 3.03
N ASN A 14 -4.80 17.87 3.37
CA ASN A 14 -6.16 17.32 3.41
C ASN A 14 -6.85 17.33 2.03
N ARG A 15 -6.62 18.34 1.18
CA ARG A 15 -7.32 18.50 -0.11
C ARG A 15 -6.56 18.00 -1.34
N GLN A 16 -5.23 17.86 -1.27
CA GLN A 16 -4.41 17.26 -2.32
C GLN A 16 -3.48 16.20 -1.72
N PRO A 17 -4.04 15.14 -1.10
CA PRO A 17 -3.27 14.15 -0.38
C PRO A 17 -2.23 13.45 -1.26
N ASP A 18 -2.53 13.20 -2.54
CA ASP A 18 -1.61 12.50 -3.45
C ASP A 18 -0.32 13.26 -3.73
N LYS A 19 -0.33 14.59 -3.57
CA LYS A 19 0.83 15.46 -3.82
C LYS A 19 1.50 15.96 -2.55
N TRP A 20 0.73 16.12 -1.47
CA TRP A 20 1.16 16.82 -0.26
C TRP A 20 1.14 15.97 1.01
N ARG A 21 0.67 14.71 0.97
CA ARG A 21 0.89 13.79 2.09
C ARG A 21 2.38 13.63 2.36
N ASP A 22 2.68 13.36 3.62
CA ASP A 22 4.05 13.04 4.01
C ASP A 22 4.50 11.75 3.32
N LYS A 23 5.76 11.73 2.84
CA LYS A 23 6.32 10.56 2.18
C LYS A 23 6.50 9.45 3.21
N SER A 24 5.91 8.30 2.94
CA SER A 24 6.15 7.07 3.70
C SER A 24 7.18 6.23 2.97
N GLU A 25 8.31 5.98 3.62
CA GLU A 25 9.26 4.95 3.18
C GLU A 25 8.78 3.62 3.77
N ILE A 26 8.26 2.75 2.91
CA ILE A 26 7.70 1.46 3.30
C ILE A 26 8.77 0.40 3.01
N ASP A 27 9.21 -0.30 4.05
CA ASP A 27 10.08 -1.45 3.88
C ASP A 27 9.24 -2.65 3.40
N HIS A 28 9.55 -3.15 2.20
CA HIS A 28 8.92 -4.33 1.63
C HIS A 28 9.70 -5.63 1.95
N LYS A 29 10.64 -5.58 2.89
CA LYS A 29 11.33 -6.76 3.40
C LYS A 29 10.56 -7.36 4.57
N SER A 30 10.42 -8.67 4.53
CA SER A 30 10.02 -9.43 5.72
C SER A 30 11.28 -9.78 6.49
N SER A 31 11.35 -9.44 7.76
CA SER A 31 12.51 -9.74 8.63
C SER A 31 12.74 -11.24 8.82
N ASP A 32 11.69 -12.04 8.64
CA ASP A 32 11.68 -13.50 8.71
C ASP A 32 11.94 -14.19 7.35
N GLY A 33 12.16 -13.41 6.27
CA GLY A 33 12.38 -13.95 4.92
C GLY A 33 11.12 -14.46 4.21
N SER A 34 9.93 -14.32 4.82
CA SER A 34 8.66 -14.82 4.28
C SER A 34 8.25 -14.16 2.94
N MET A 35 8.68 -12.93 2.69
CA MET A 35 8.42 -12.20 1.42
C MET A 35 9.45 -12.47 0.32
N THR A 36 10.02 -13.68 0.24
CA THR A 36 10.77 -14.16 -0.92
C THR A 36 10.05 -15.33 -1.58
N PRO A 37 9.00 -15.10 -2.38
CA PRO A 37 8.36 -16.18 -3.12
C PRO A 37 9.37 -16.75 -4.13
N THR A 38 9.73 -18.03 -3.97
CA THR A 38 10.72 -18.71 -4.84
C THR A 38 10.08 -19.44 -6.02
N ARG A 39 8.77 -19.65 -5.98
CA ARG A 39 8.04 -20.41 -7.00
C ARG A 39 6.60 -19.92 -7.12
N ILE A 40 6.16 -19.65 -8.36
CA ILE A 40 4.79 -19.26 -8.69
C ILE A 40 4.19 -20.42 -9.49
N GLU A 41 3.11 -21.03 -9.01
CA GLU A 41 2.39 -22.09 -9.71
C GLU A 41 0.99 -21.59 -10.09
N ILE A 42 0.64 -21.72 -11.36
CA ILE A 42 -0.70 -21.38 -11.87
C ILE A 42 -1.52 -22.67 -11.81
N VAL A 43 -2.45 -22.75 -10.86
CA VAL A 43 -3.38 -23.88 -10.74
C VAL A 43 -4.71 -23.47 -11.37
N ALA A 44 -5.17 -24.24 -12.36
CA ALA A 44 -6.52 -24.08 -12.89
C ALA A 44 -7.53 -24.47 -11.80
N PRO A 45 -8.62 -23.71 -11.60
CA PRO A 45 -9.65 -24.11 -10.64
C PRO A 45 -10.26 -25.44 -11.09
N GLY A 46 -10.02 -26.50 -10.31
CA GLY A 46 -10.57 -27.83 -10.55
C GLY A 46 -12.08 -27.82 -10.36
N HIS A 47 -12.80 -28.41 -11.31
CA HIS A 47 -14.22 -28.70 -11.19
C HIS A 47 -14.40 -29.77 -10.11
N ASP A 48 -15.05 -29.39 -9.02
CA ASP A 48 -15.44 -30.22 -7.89
C ASP A 48 -16.46 -31.28 -8.32
N ASP A 49 -15.97 -32.47 -8.66
CA ASP A 49 -16.84 -33.63 -8.86
C ASP A 49 -17.32 -34.13 -7.48
N SER A 50 -18.55 -33.73 -7.15
CA SER A 50 -19.24 -34.04 -5.91
C SER A 50 -19.68 -35.51 -5.91
N THR A 51 -18.97 -36.37 -5.19
CA THR A 51 -19.46 -37.71 -4.88
C THR A 51 -19.45 -37.95 -3.37
N HIS A 52 -20.62 -37.82 -2.73
CA HIS A 52 -21.15 -38.87 -1.86
C HIS A 52 -22.65 -38.74 -1.63
#